data_AF-A0A2T4WNG2-F1
#
_entry.id   AF-A0A2T4WNG2-F1
#
_cell.length_a   1.000
_cell.length_b   1.000
_cell.length_c   1.000
_cell.angle_alpha   90.00
_cell.angle_beta   90.00
_cell.angle_gamma   90.00
#
_symmetry.space_group_name_H-M   'P 1'
#
loop_
_entity.id
_entity.type
_entity.pdbx_description
1 polymer ?
#
loop_
_entity_poly.entity_id
_entity_poly.type
_entity_poly.pdbx_seq_one_letter_code
_entity_poly.pdbx_strand_id
1 'polypeptide(L)'
;MAAQNIVMKTIIRLGLLILSISLFSSCEKDEENATGEPTLSTVLKGNFNITRADYSGSLGTILGSVPVSGTGTNTDGNFLFESFTKTTTYLLNTNMEVSSTSYPLYLAGAGTFQILSDNSFSINDPITGSTTYEVSAMTANSLVLSRSYQRDTLGGSASLVLNLYLSKD
;
A
#
# COMPACT_ATOMS: atom_id res chain seq x y z
N MET A 1 68.43 -37.97 -14.47
CA MET A 1 67.04 -37.95 -15.00
C MET A 1 66.96 -36.70 -15.88
N ALA A 2 67.21 -36.75 -17.19
CA ALA A 2 66.34 -37.25 -18.28
C ALA A 2 64.96 -36.53 -18.26
N ALA A 3 64.44 -35.88 -19.30
CA ALA A 3 64.82 -35.80 -20.71
C ALA A 3 64.19 -34.58 -21.42
N GLN A 4 64.93 -34.09 -22.41
CA GLN A 4 64.59 -33.52 -23.73
C GLN A 4 63.25 -32.82 -24.05
N ASN A 5 63.44 -31.66 -24.70
CA ASN A 5 62.55 -30.91 -25.60
C ASN A 5 61.79 -31.77 -26.62
N ILE A 6 60.52 -31.42 -26.85
CA ILE A 6 59.86 -31.58 -28.15
C ILE A 6 59.14 -30.26 -28.48
N VAL A 7 59.58 -29.63 -29.57
CA VAL A 7 58.86 -28.57 -30.29
C VAL A 7 57.87 -29.25 -31.22
N MET A 8 56.58 -28.89 -31.17
CA MET A 8 55.68 -29.17 -32.29
C MET A 8 54.68 -28.03 -32.50
N LYS A 9 54.73 -27.52 -33.73
CA LYS A 9 53.96 -26.44 -34.34
C LYS A 9 52.47 -26.78 -34.48
N THR A 10 51.70 -25.74 -34.80
CA THR A 10 50.44 -25.76 -35.60
C THR A 10 49.18 -26.11 -34.77
N ILE A 11 48.00 -25.48 -34.88
CA ILE A 11 47.32 -24.74 -35.96
C ILE A 11 46.35 -23.72 -35.29
N ILE A 12 46.33 -22.49 -35.78
CA ILE A 12 45.24 -21.53 -35.55
C ILE A 12 43.99 -22.04 -36.29
N ARG A 13 42.91 -22.32 -35.56
CA ARG A 13 41.56 -22.32 -36.14
C ARG A 13 40.71 -21.31 -35.38
N LEU A 14 40.59 -20.15 -36.00
CA LEU A 14 39.64 -19.10 -35.72
C LEU A 14 38.23 -19.69 -35.92
N GLY A 15 37.63 -20.20 -34.85
CA GLY A 15 36.23 -20.63 -34.82
C GLY A 15 35.35 -19.40 -34.65
N LEU A 16 34.86 -18.86 -35.77
CA LEU A 16 33.88 -17.79 -35.83
C LEU A 16 32.55 -18.33 -35.25
N LEU A 17 32.30 -18.09 -33.97
CA LEU A 17 31.03 -18.46 -33.32
C LEU A 17 30.01 -17.36 -33.64
N ILE A 18 29.29 -17.54 -34.75
CA ILE A 18 28.08 -16.78 -35.05
C ILE A 18 26.99 -17.35 -34.14
N LEU A 19 26.83 -16.78 -32.94
CA LEU A 19 25.63 -17.02 -32.14
C LEU A 19 24.60 -15.99 -32.58
N SER A 20 23.72 -16.45 -33.45
CA SER A 20 22.46 -15.86 -33.84
C SER A 20 21.83 -15.04 -32.71
N ILE A 21 21.60 -13.77 -33.00
CA ILE A 21 20.70 -12.88 -32.28
C ILE A 21 19.34 -13.58 -32.28
N SER A 22 19.02 -14.29 -31.20
CA SER A 22 17.64 -14.61 -30.86
C SER A 22 16.98 -13.29 -30.51
N LEU A 23 16.50 -12.62 -31.56
CA LEU A 23 15.33 -11.76 -31.48
C LEU A 23 14.20 -12.65 -30.96
N PHE A 24 14.15 -12.81 -29.63
CA PHE A 24 12.86 -12.90 -28.97
C PHE A 24 12.23 -11.53 -29.21
N SER A 25 11.70 -11.36 -30.42
CA SER A 25 10.47 -10.63 -30.65
C SER A 25 9.43 -11.37 -29.80
N SER A 26 9.48 -11.15 -28.49
CA SER A 26 8.31 -11.26 -27.67
C SER A 26 7.33 -10.34 -28.36
N CYS A 27 6.29 -10.91 -28.93
CA CYS A 27 5.13 -10.17 -29.38
C CYS A 27 4.89 -9.07 -28.33
N GLU A 28 5.09 -7.82 -28.75
CA GLU A 28 4.16 -6.77 -28.37
C GLU A 28 2.81 -7.31 -28.79
N LYS A 29 2.19 -8.02 -27.85
CA LYS A 29 0.78 -8.32 -27.93
C LYS A 29 0.16 -6.96 -27.74
N ASP A 30 -0.32 -6.46 -28.87
CA ASP A 30 -1.16 -5.30 -29.08
C ASP A 30 -1.61 -4.66 -27.77
N GLU A 31 -1.30 -3.37 -27.62
CA GLU A 31 -2.01 -2.44 -26.74
C GLU A 31 -3.50 -2.46 -27.12
N GLU A 32 -4.17 -3.53 -26.74
CA GLU A 32 -5.60 -3.60 -26.62
C GLU A 32 -5.90 -2.69 -25.45
N ASN A 33 -6.35 -1.47 -25.78
CA ASN A 33 -6.91 -0.49 -24.86
C ASN A 33 -7.48 -1.21 -23.64
N ALA A 34 -6.78 -1.11 -22.50
CA ALA A 34 -7.28 -1.65 -21.25
C ALA A 34 -8.45 -0.79 -20.79
N THR A 35 -9.59 -0.93 -21.46
CA THR A 35 -10.92 -0.49 -21.05
C THR A 35 -11.47 -1.42 -19.96
N GLY A 36 -10.59 -1.92 -19.09
CA GLY A 36 -10.95 -2.69 -17.92
C GLY A 36 -10.99 -1.74 -16.73
N GLU A 37 -12.07 -1.81 -15.96
CA GLU A 37 -12.13 -1.16 -14.64
C GLU A 37 -10.89 -1.55 -13.82
N PRO A 38 -10.24 -0.60 -13.13
CA PRO A 38 -9.05 -0.90 -12.34
C PRO A 38 -9.39 -1.94 -11.27
N THR A 39 -8.51 -2.91 -11.06
CA THR A 39 -8.66 -3.89 -9.97
C THR A 39 -7.87 -3.43 -8.75
N LEU A 40 -8.29 -3.84 -7.55
CA LEU A 40 -7.63 -3.45 -6.31
C LEU A 40 -6.13 -3.85 -6.29
N SER A 41 -5.79 -4.99 -6.88
CA SER A 41 -4.39 -5.43 -6.99
C SER A 41 -3.53 -4.53 -7.88
N THR A 42 -4.13 -3.94 -8.92
CA THR A 42 -3.43 -3.00 -9.80
C THR A 42 -3.31 -1.61 -9.18
N VAL A 43 -4.29 -1.20 -8.37
CA VAL A 43 -4.30 0.11 -7.74
C VAL A 43 -3.38 0.16 -6.52
N LEU A 44 -3.37 -0.86 -5.66
CA LEU A 44 -2.52 -0.94 -4.44
C LEU A 44 -1.03 -1.12 -4.75
N LYS A 45 -0.44 -0.13 -5.40
CA LYS A 45 0.98 -0.05 -5.75
C LYS A 45 1.42 1.40 -5.74
N GLY A 46 2.49 1.68 -5.01
CA GLY A 46 3.09 3.01 -4.90
C GLY A 46 2.62 3.79 -3.68
N ASN A 47 2.90 5.09 -3.66
CA ASN A 47 2.53 5.99 -2.58
C ASN A 47 1.14 6.59 -2.81
N PHE A 48 0.38 6.71 -1.74
CA PHE A 48 -0.91 7.36 -1.69
C PHE A 48 -0.92 8.34 -0.53
N ASN A 49 -1.16 9.61 -0.80
CA ASN A 49 -1.34 10.62 0.22
C ASN A 49 -2.80 10.63 0.70
N ILE A 50 -2.99 10.73 2.01
CA ILE A 50 -4.30 10.90 2.63
C ILE A 50 -4.66 12.37 2.56
N THR A 51 -5.67 12.68 1.74
CA THR A 51 -6.12 14.06 1.49
C THR A 51 -7.24 14.48 2.44
N ARG A 52 -7.96 13.51 3.00
CA ARG A 52 -9.10 13.72 3.91
C ARG A 52 -9.34 12.47 4.73
N ALA A 53 -9.78 12.65 5.97
CA ALA A 53 -10.23 11.57 6.84
C ALA A 53 -11.58 11.96 7.45
N ASP A 54 -12.63 11.23 7.12
CA ASP A 54 -13.91 11.37 7.81
C ASP A 54 -14.01 10.38 8.96
N TYR A 55 -14.69 10.77 10.02
CA TYR A 55 -14.96 9.92 11.17
C TYR A 55 -16.45 9.89 11.49
N SER A 56 -16.91 8.74 12.00
CA SER A 56 -18.26 8.58 12.55
C SER A 56 -18.25 7.51 13.64
N GLY A 57 -18.95 7.72 14.74
CA GLY A 57 -19.03 6.76 15.83
C GLY A 57 -19.37 7.44 17.15
N SER A 58 -18.63 7.08 18.20
CA SER A 58 -18.85 7.64 19.53
C SER A 58 -17.57 7.85 20.32
N LEU A 59 -17.58 8.88 21.17
CA LEU A 59 -16.60 9.13 22.20
C LEU A 59 -17.19 8.77 23.57
N GLY A 60 -16.67 7.72 24.19
CA GLY A 60 -17.02 7.31 25.55
C GLY A 60 -16.30 8.18 26.58
N THR A 61 -17.03 8.82 27.49
CA THR A 61 -16.50 9.65 28.58
C THR A 61 -16.98 9.11 29.92
N ILE A 62 -16.49 9.67 31.04
CA ILE A 62 -16.99 9.35 32.38
C ILE A 62 -18.48 9.69 32.57
N LEU A 63 -19.04 10.57 31.73
CA LEU A 63 -20.42 11.02 31.78
C LEU A 63 -21.34 10.22 30.84
N GLY A 64 -20.78 9.32 30.03
CA GLY A 64 -21.51 8.54 29.02
C GLY A 64 -20.90 8.65 27.63
N SER A 65 -21.60 8.11 26.63
CA SER A 65 -21.18 8.07 25.23
C SER A 65 -21.76 9.23 24.43
N VAL A 66 -20.89 9.98 23.75
CA VAL A 66 -21.27 11.11 22.89
C VAL A 66 -21.14 10.66 21.43
N PRO A 67 -22.21 10.71 20.61
CA PRO A 67 -22.10 10.43 19.19
C PRO A 67 -21.27 11.53 18.51
N VAL A 68 -20.38 11.13 17.61
CA VAL A 68 -19.48 12.03 16.90
C VAL A 68 -19.45 11.67 15.43
N SER A 69 -19.45 12.69 14.57
CA SER A 69 -19.26 12.53 13.13
C SER A 69 -18.75 13.82 12.52
N GLY A 70 -17.88 13.73 11.53
CA GLY A 70 -17.35 14.89 10.84
C GLY A 70 -16.17 14.55 9.95
N THR A 71 -15.54 15.60 9.44
CA THR A 71 -14.29 15.54 8.70
C THR A 71 -13.16 16.00 9.61
N GLY A 72 -12.07 15.26 9.62
CA GLY A 72 -10.89 15.59 10.39
C GLY A 72 -10.25 16.89 9.93
N THR A 73 -9.65 17.62 10.87
CA THR A 73 -8.82 18.79 10.56
C THR A 73 -7.35 18.41 10.58
N ASN A 74 -6.50 19.23 9.95
CA ASN A 74 -5.05 19.00 9.82
C ASN A 74 -4.72 17.56 9.38
N THR A 75 -5.49 17.02 8.43
CA THR A 75 -5.26 15.67 7.91
C THR A 75 -3.99 15.64 7.08
N ASP A 76 -3.08 14.75 7.46
CA ASP A 76 -1.88 14.42 6.72
C ASP A 76 -1.53 12.95 6.94
N GLY A 77 -0.78 12.37 6.02
CA GLY A 77 -0.36 10.98 6.08
C GLY A 77 -0.37 10.32 4.72
N ASN A 78 0.08 9.07 4.71
CA ASN A 78 0.24 8.32 3.48
C ASN A 78 0.16 6.81 3.71
N PHE A 79 -0.07 6.09 2.62
CA PHE A 79 0.15 4.66 2.50
C PHE A 79 1.17 4.42 1.39
N LEU A 80 2.22 3.66 1.69
CA LEU A 80 3.12 3.13 0.67
C LEU A 80 2.85 1.64 0.50
N PHE A 81 2.39 1.23 -0.68
CA PHE A 81 2.17 -0.18 -1.02
C PHE A 81 3.28 -0.70 -1.92
N GLU A 82 4.05 -1.67 -1.41
CA GLU A 82 5.06 -2.37 -2.19
C GLU A 82 4.50 -3.71 -2.70
N SER A 83 3.99 -3.71 -3.94
CA SER A 83 3.26 -4.85 -4.50
C SER A 83 4.11 -6.12 -4.66
N PHE A 84 5.43 -6.00 -4.83
CA PHE A 84 6.33 -7.13 -5.02
C PHE A 84 6.56 -7.91 -3.72
N THR A 85 6.85 -7.19 -2.64
CA THR A 85 7.08 -7.70 -1.28
C THR A 85 5.77 -7.92 -0.52
N LYS A 86 4.65 -7.40 -1.03
CA LYS A 86 3.34 -7.36 -0.37
C LYS A 86 3.42 -6.71 1.01
N THR A 87 4.26 -5.68 1.14
CA THR A 87 4.41 -4.90 2.35
C THR A 87 3.77 -3.53 2.18
N THR A 88 3.38 -2.94 3.30
CA THR A 88 2.91 -1.57 3.33
C THR A 88 3.37 -0.87 4.59
N THR A 89 3.63 0.43 4.46
CA THR A 89 3.76 1.35 5.59
C THR A 89 2.63 2.35 5.50
N TYR A 90 2.11 2.76 6.66
CA TYR A 90 1.02 3.72 6.72
C TYR A 90 1.20 4.70 7.87
N LEU A 91 0.71 5.91 7.65
CA LEU A 91 0.66 6.99 8.61
C LEU A 91 -0.61 7.81 8.37
N LEU A 92 -1.28 8.20 9.45
CA LEU A 92 -2.36 9.18 9.48
C LEU A 92 -2.20 10.02 10.74
N ASN A 93 -2.18 11.34 10.54
CA ASN A 93 -2.39 12.35 11.55
C ASN A 93 -3.64 13.12 11.17
N THR A 94 -4.62 13.19 12.07
CA THR A 94 -5.78 14.07 11.88
C THR A 94 -6.42 14.37 13.23
N ASN A 95 -7.19 15.44 13.30
CA ASN A 95 -7.91 15.82 14.51
C ASN A 95 -9.41 15.62 14.34
N MET A 96 -10.01 14.90 15.28
CA MET A 96 -11.45 14.87 15.47
C MET A 96 -11.86 16.08 16.31
N GLU A 97 -12.85 16.84 15.86
CA GLU A 97 -13.38 17.98 16.60
C GLU A 97 -14.70 17.60 17.25
N VAL A 98 -14.77 17.72 18.58
CA VAL A 98 -16.01 17.50 19.35
C VAL A 98 -16.29 18.78 20.11
N SER A 99 -17.34 19.49 19.69
CA SER A 99 -17.65 20.84 20.18
C SER A 99 -16.45 21.78 19.99
N SER A 100 -15.82 22.26 21.06
CA SER A 100 -14.64 23.14 21.03
C SER A 100 -13.35 22.42 21.41
N THR A 101 -13.35 21.09 21.43
CA THR A 101 -12.21 20.27 21.84
C THR A 101 -11.73 19.39 20.69
N SER A 102 -10.43 19.46 20.43
CA SER A 102 -9.74 18.70 19.40
C SER A 102 -9.10 17.44 19.99
N TYR A 103 -9.36 16.30 19.38
CA TYR A 103 -8.85 14.99 19.79
C TYR A 103 -7.96 14.43 18.67
N PRO A 104 -6.65 14.25 18.91
CA PRO A 104 -5.76 13.72 17.90
C PRO A 104 -6.07 12.25 17.62
N LEU A 105 -6.34 11.95 16.36
CA LEU A 105 -6.42 10.61 15.82
C LEU A 105 -5.12 10.30 15.10
N TYR A 106 -4.44 9.26 15.58
CA TYR A 106 -3.19 8.79 15.02
C TYR A 106 -3.30 7.33 14.61
N LEU A 107 -2.82 7.02 13.40
CA LEU A 107 -2.52 5.67 12.95
C LEU A 107 -1.12 5.67 12.38
N ALA A 108 -0.30 4.71 12.78
CA ALA A 108 0.91 4.41 12.06
C ALA A 108 1.24 2.94 12.21
N GLY A 109 1.93 2.40 11.22
CA GLY A 109 2.33 1.01 11.25
C GLY A 109 2.99 0.57 9.96
N ALA A 110 3.38 -0.70 9.97
CA ALA A 110 3.99 -1.36 8.85
C ALA A 110 3.67 -2.86 8.93
N GLY A 111 3.33 -3.46 7.80
CA GLY A 111 2.92 -4.85 7.79
C GLY A 111 2.92 -5.47 6.42
N THR A 112 2.53 -6.73 6.35
CA THR A 112 2.19 -7.37 5.08
C THR A 112 0.72 -7.11 4.76
N PHE A 113 0.39 -6.92 3.49
CA PHE A 113 -0.99 -6.79 3.07
C PHE A 113 -1.43 -7.95 2.18
N GLN A 114 -2.71 -8.30 2.29
CA GLN A 114 -3.34 -9.36 1.52
C GLN A 114 -4.69 -8.86 1.02
N ILE A 115 -4.93 -9.01 -0.28
CA ILE A 115 -6.24 -8.76 -0.90
C ILE A 115 -7.17 -9.92 -0.53
N LEU A 116 -8.32 -9.58 0.05
CA LEU A 116 -9.32 -10.54 0.50
C LEU A 116 -10.45 -10.70 -0.52
N SER A 117 -10.82 -9.60 -1.18
CA SER A 117 -11.83 -9.53 -2.24
C SER A 117 -11.52 -8.39 -3.20
N ASP A 118 -12.37 -8.18 -4.20
CA ASP A 118 -12.24 -7.06 -5.14
C ASP A 118 -12.32 -5.69 -4.44
N ASN A 119 -12.95 -5.63 -3.25
CA ASN A 119 -13.21 -4.40 -2.52
C ASN A 119 -12.66 -4.42 -1.09
N SER A 120 -11.78 -5.37 -0.75
CA SER A 120 -11.21 -5.39 0.61
C SER A 120 -9.83 -6.03 0.66
N PHE A 121 -9.03 -5.55 1.61
CA PHE A 121 -7.72 -6.11 1.94
C PHE A 121 -7.47 -6.02 3.44
N SER A 122 -6.57 -6.84 3.95
CA SER A 122 -6.08 -6.75 5.33
C SER A 122 -4.62 -6.35 5.36
N ILE A 123 -4.25 -5.54 6.34
CA ILE A 123 -2.85 -5.33 6.74
C ILE A 123 -2.61 -6.11 8.02
N ASN A 124 -1.64 -7.01 8.00
CA ASN A 124 -1.14 -7.70 9.19
C ASN A 124 0.10 -6.96 9.71
N ASP A 125 -0.12 -6.09 10.70
CA ASP A 125 0.94 -5.36 11.40
C ASP A 125 1.36 -6.15 12.65
N PRO A 126 2.65 -6.44 12.87
CA PRO A 126 3.11 -7.24 14.01
C PRO A 126 2.93 -6.55 15.37
N ILE A 127 2.74 -5.23 15.40
CA ILE A 127 2.53 -4.41 16.59
C ILE A 127 1.03 -4.25 16.87
N THR A 128 0.24 -3.88 15.85
CA THR A 128 -1.19 -3.56 16.04
C THR A 128 -2.13 -4.71 15.70
N GLY A 129 -1.62 -5.81 15.15
CA GLY A 129 -2.41 -6.95 14.67
C GLY A 129 -3.01 -6.73 13.28
N SER A 130 -3.87 -7.66 12.88
CA SER A 130 -4.54 -7.62 11.57
C SER A 130 -5.70 -6.63 11.55
N THR A 131 -5.68 -5.71 10.59
CA THR A 131 -6.77 -4.76 10.33
C THR A 131 -7.29 -4.93 8.92
N THR A 132 -8.60 -5.09 8.77
CA THR A 132 -9.27 -5.11 7.47
C THR A 132 -9.68 -3.71 7.05
N TYR A 133 -9.45 -3.40 5.79
CA TYR A 133 -9.86 -2.17 5.12
C TYR A 133 -10.85 -2.53 4.02
N GLU A 134 -12.02 -1.89 4.06
CA GLU A 134 -13.01 -1.95 3.00
C GLU A 134 -12.79 -0.80 2.01
N VAL A 135 -13.00 -1.04 0.73
CA VAL A 135 -12.81 -0.08 -0.35
C VAL A 135 -14.17 0.30 -0.90
N SER A 136 -14.60 1.53 -0.61
CA SER A 136 -15.94 2.02 -1.00
C SER A 136 -15.94 2.74 -2.35
N ALA A 137 -14.79 3.27 -2.77
CA ALA A 137 -14.59 3.88 -4.07
C ALA A 137 -13.13 3.74 -4.51
N MET A 138 -12.91 3.56 -5.80
CA MET A 138 -11.57 3.41 -6.38
C MET A 138 -11.54 3.94 -7.81
N THR A 139 -10.43 4.59 -8.17
CA THR A 139 -10.04 4.88 -9.55
C THR A 139 -8.58 4.46 -9.73
N ALA A 140 -7.99 4.69 -10.90
CA ALA A 140 -6.56 4.47 -11.10
C ALA A 140 -5.67 5.30 -10.15
N ASN A 141 -6.17 6.46 -9.69
CA ASN A 141 -5.39 7.45 -8.94
C ASN A 141 -5.98 7.79 -7.56
N SER A 142 -7.09 7.19 -7.15
CA SER A 142 -7.73 7.51 -5.88
C SER A 142 -8.37 6.29 -5.23
N LEU A 143 -8.45 6.30 -3.90
CA LEU A 143 -9.09 5.25 -3.13
C LEU A 143 -9.82 5.83 -1.93
N VAL A 144 -10.96 5.23 -1.55
CA VAL A 144 -11.61 5.51 -0.27
C VAL A 144 -11.58 4.24 0.58
N LEU A 145 -10.82 4.30 1.66
CA LEU A 145 -10.63 3.21 2.60
C LEU A 145 -11.51 3.40 3.83
N SER A 146 -12.21 2.36 4.26
CA SER A 146 -12.96 2.35 5.51
C SER A 146 -12.36 1.36 6.50
N ARG A 147 -12.16 1.78 7.75
CA ARG A 147 -11.70 0.90 8.85
C ARG A 147 -12.29 1.28 10.20
N SER A 148 -12.36 0.30 11.10
CA SER A 148 -12.65 0.57 12.51
C SER A 148 -11.43 1.16 13.22
N TYR A 149 -11.67 2.09 14.14
CA TYR A 149 -10.68 2.77 14.97
C TYR A 149 -11.15 2.77 16.42
N GLN A 150 -10.33 2.21 17.30
CA GLN A 150 -10.58 2.23 18.74
C GLN A 150 -9.32 2.68 19.44
N ARG A 151 -9.44 3.74 20.27
CA ARG A 151 -8.30 4.25 21.03
C ARG A 151 -8.75 5.02 22.26
N ASP A 152 -7.99 4.87 23.33
CA ASP A 152 -8.08 5.76 24.47
C ASP A 152 -7.45 7.12 24.13
N THR A 153 -8.16 8.18 24.50
CA THR A 153 -7.78 9.58 24.33
C THR A 153 -7.70 10.24 25.70
N LEU A 154 -7.12 11.44 25.76
CA LEU A 154 -7.01 12.20 27.00
C LEU A 154 -8.37 12.57 27.65
N GLY A 155 -9.49 12.42 26.93
CA GLY A 155 -10.84 12.73 27.43
C GLY A 155 -11.82 11.55 27.41
N GLY A 156 -11.37 10.32 27.11
CA GLY A 156 -12.26 9.17 26.96
C GLY A 156 -11.80 8.15 25.92
N SER A 157 -12.62 7.15 25.62
CA SER A 157 -12.32 6.12 24.62
C SER A 157 -13.11 6.37 23.34
N ALA A 158 -12.41 6.56 22.23
CA ALA A 158 -13.02 6.72 20.91
C ALA A 158 -13.29 5.34 20.29
N SER A 159 -14.50 5.14 19.77
CA SER A 159 -14.88 4.01 18.93
C SER A 159 -15.50 4.55 17.65
N LEU A 160 -14.74 4.52 16.56
CA LEU A 160 -15.02 5.22 15.32
C LEU A 160 -14.90 4.27 14.13
N VAL A 161 -15.57 4.63 13.05
CA VAL A 161 -15.25 4.23 11.70
C VAL A 161 -14.56 5.41 11.02
N LEU A 162 -13.41 5.15 10.41
CA LEU A 162 -12.67 6.14 9.64
C LEU A 162 -12.82 5.84 8.15
N ASN A 163 -13.18 6.86 7.37
CA ASN A 163 -13.13 6.82 5.91
C ASN A 163 -11.99 7.72 5.44
N LEU A 164 -10.95 7.12 4.87
CA LEU A 164 -9.73 7.79 4.44
C LEU A 164 -9.77 7.95 2.92
N TYR A 165 -9.57 9.17 2.45
CA TYR A 165 -9.57 9.51 1.03
C TYR A 165 -8.13 9.68 0.58
N LEU A 166 -7.68 8.75 -0.26
CA LEU A 166 -6.33 8.62 -0.73
C LEU A 166 -6.24 9.12 -2.17
N SER A 167 -5.20 9.88 -2.46
CA SER A 167 -4.78 10.24 -3.83
C SER A 167 -3.40 9.68 -4.09
N LYS A 168 -3.19 9.14 -5.28
CA LYS A 168 -1.89 8.66 -5.73
C LYS A 168 -0.98 9.84 -6.06
N ASP A 169 0.31 9.67 -5.77
CA ASP A 169 1.37 10.61 -6.16
C ASP A 169 1.81 10.45 -7.61
#